data_AF-A0A9D8U103-F1
#
_entry.id   AF-A0A9D8U103-F1
#
_cell.length_a   1.000
_cell.length_b   1.000
_cell.length_c   1.000
_cell.angle_alpha   90.00
_cell.angle_beta   90.00
_cell.angle_gamma   90.00
#
_symmetry.space_group_name_H-M   'P 1'
#
loop_
_entity.id
_entity.type
_entity.pdbx_description
1 polymer ?
#
loop_
_entity_poly.entity_id
_entity_poly.type
_entity_poly.pdbx_seq_one_letter_code
_entity_poly.pdbx_strand_id
1 'polypeptide(L)' 'MSKVTQIIIAAAALAIVGGGVFLMTWDIPAPSEKVTKTLSNDRFPS' A
#
# COMPACT_ATOMS: atom_id res chain seq x y z
N MET A 1 -30.23 10.91 -6.77
CA MET A 1 -28.98 10.38 -7.36
C MET A 1 -29.34 9.42 -8.49
N SER A 2 -28.60 9.38 -9.59
CA SER A 2 -28.86 8.38 -10.63
C SER A 2 -28.47 6.99 -10.11
N LYS A 3 -29.07 5.93 -10.67
CA LYS A 3 -28.71 4.54 -10.35
C LYS A 3 -27.21 4.28 -10.59
N VAL A 4 -26.65 4.92 -11.62
CA VAL A 4 -25.22 4.86 -11.93
C VAL A 4 -24.38 5.46 -10.80
N THR A 5 -24.76 6.64 -10.28
CA THR A 5 -24.06 7.26 -9.16
C THR A 5 -24.09 6.37 -7.91
N GLN A 6 -25.23 5.72 -7.62
CA GLN A 6 -25.34 4.81 -6.48
C GLN A 6 -24.45 3.57 -6.63
N ILE A 7 -24.38 2.99 -7.83
CA ILE A 7 -23.51 1.85 -8.12
C ILE A 7 -22.04 2.22 -7.92
N ILE A 8 -21.61 3.40 -8.40
CA ILE A 8 -20.23 3.87 -8.24
C ILE A 8 -19.88 4.02 -6.75
N ILE A 9 -20.78 4.62 -5.96
CA ILE A 9 -20.57 4.79 -4.53
C ILE A 9 -20.47 3.43 -3.82
N ALA A 10 -21.35 2.49 -4.15
CA ALA A 10 -21.31 1.14 -3.58
C ALA A 10 -20.01 0.40 -3.95
N ALA A 11 -19.58 0.50 -5.22
CA ALA A 11 -18.33 -0.11 -5.67
C ALA A 11 -17.11 0.49 -4.97
N ALA A 12 -17.08 1.82 -4.80
CA ALA A 12 -16.02 2.51 -4.07
C ALA A 12 -15.98 2.08 -2.59
N ALA A 13 -17.13 1.98 -1.94
CA ALA A 13 -17.23 1.51 -0.56
C ALA A 13 -16.72 0.06 -0.43
N LEU A 14 -17.11 -0.82 -1.35
CA LEU A 14 -16.62 -2.20 -1.39
C LEU A 14 -15.10 -2.28 -1.61
N ALA A 15 -14.54 -1.43 -2.47
CA ALA A 15 -13.10 -1.37 -2.71
C ALA A 15 -12.33 -0.92 -1.46
N ILE A 16 -12.84 0.08 -0.74
CA ILE A 16 -12.21 0.56 0.50
C ILE A 16 -12.25 -0.54 1.58
N VAL A 17 -13.42 -1.15 1.80
CA VAL A 17 -13.58 -2.20 2.81
C VAL A 17 -12.75 -3.43 2.45
N GLY A 18 -12.87 -3.92 1.21
CA GLY A 18 -12.12 -5.08 0.72
C GLY A 18 -10.62 -4.84 0.71
N GLY A 19 -10.18 -3.67 0.25
CA GLY A 19 -8.77 -3.26 0.30
C GLY A 19 -8.23 -3.14 1.72
N GLY A 20 -9.02 -2.59 2.64
CA GLY A 20 -8.67 -2.51 4.06
C GLY A 20 -8.47 -3.89 4.69
N VAL A 21 -9.42 -4.81 4.49
CA VAL A 21 -9.32 -6.20 4.98
C VAL A 21 -8.12 -6.93 4.36
N PHE A 22 -7.92 -6.78 3.05
CA PHE A 22 -6.77 -7.34 2.35
C PHE A 22 -5.45 -6.84 2.97
N LEU A 23 -5.27 -5.53 3.11
CA LEU A 23 -4.06 -4.95 3.70
C LEU A 23 -3.85 -5.35 5.17
N MET A 24 -4.92 -5.49 5.95
CA MET A 24 -4.82 -5.94 7.35
C MET A 24 -4.35 -7.40 7.49
N THR A 25 -4.63 -8.22 6.47
CA THR A 25 -4.34 -9.67 6.51
C THR A 25 -3.15 -10.06 5.64
N TRP A 26 -2.66 -9.14 4.81
CA TRP A 26 -1.59 -9.43 3.90
C TRP A 26 -0.25 -9.47 4.62
N ASP A 27 0.33 -10.68 4.69
CA ASP A 27 1.71 -10.87 5.13
C ASP A 27 2.66 -10.51 3.97
N ILE A 28 3.26 -9.32 4.05
CA ILE A 28 4.16 -8.82 3.01
C ILE A 28 5.45 -9.66 3.06
N PRO A 29 5.80 -10.39 1.99
CA PRO A 29 6.97 -11.24 2.00
C PRO A 29 8.25 -10.40 2.11
N ALA A 30 9.30 -11.00 2.66
CA ALA A 30 10.61 -10.38 2.67
C ALA A 30 11.06 -10.01 1.24
N PRO A 31 11.87 -8.94 1.07
CA PRO A 31 12.42 -8.57 -0.23
C PRO A 31 13.10 -9.77 -0.90
N SER A 32 12.80 -10.01 -2.18
CA SER A 32 13.40 -11.10 -2.96
C SER A 32 14.90 -10.89 -3.20
N GLU A 33 15.37 -9.65 -3.08
CA GLU A 33 16.77 -9.26 -3.28
C GLU A 33 17.35 -8.61 -2.03
N LYS A 34 18.67 -8.78 -1.85
CA LYS A 34 19.39 -8.17 -0.73
C LYS A 34 19.42 -6.65 -0.89
N VAL A 35 18.84 -5.94 0.07
CA VAL A 35 18.92 -4.48 0.14
C VAL A 35 20.27 -4.09 0.76
N THR A 36 21.23 -3.66 -0.06
CA THR A 36 22.49 -3.08 0.44
C THR A 36 22.24 -1.66 0.91
N LYS A 37 22.28 -1.43 2.22
CA LYS A 37 22.22 -0.08 2.79
C LYS A 37 23.60 0.56 2.62
N THR A 38 23.75 1.46 1.66
CA THR A 38 24.95 2.29 1.52
C THR A 38 24.85 3.46 2.51
N LEU A 39 25.77 3.52 3.46
CA LEU A 39 25.91 4.67 4.34
C LEU A 39 26.68 5.75 3.57
N SER A 40 26.04 6.89 3.29
CA SER A 40 26.72 7.96 2.55
C SER A 40 27.94 8.45 3.33
N ASN A 41 29.07 8.62 2.62
CA ASN A 41 30.30 9.13 3.21
C ASN A 41 30.16 10.60 3.67
N ASP A 42 29.18 11.33 3.14
CA ASP A 42 28.85 12.71 3.55
C ASP A 42 28.43 12.81 5.03
N ARG A 43 28.15 11.66 5.67
CA ARG A 43 27.72 11.55 7.08
C ARG A 43 28.91 11.55 8.05
N PHE A 44 30.14 11.46 7.55
CA PHE A 44 31.35 11.44 8.36
C PHE A 44 32.09 12.78 8.24
N PRO A 45 32.00 13.68 9.25
CA PRO A 45 32.81 14.89 9.27
C PRO A 45 34.30 14.55 9.42
N SER A 46 35.16 15.30 8.72
CA SER A 46 36.64 15.21 8.75
C SER A 46 37.25 15.91 9.96
#